data_AF-A0A530GFT0-F1
#
_entry.id   AF-A0A530GFT0-F1
#
_cell.length_a   1.000
_cell.length_b   1.000
_cell.length_c   1.000
_cell.angle_alpha   90.00
_cell.angle_beta   90.00
_cell.angle_gamma   90.00
#
_symmetry.space_group_name_H-M   'P 1'
#
loop_
_entity.id
_entity.type
_entity.pdbx_description
1 polymer ?
#
loop_
_entity_poly.entity_id
_entity_poly.type
_entity_poly.pdbx_seq_one_letter_code
_entity_poly.pdbx_strand_id
1 'polypeptide(L)' 'MTESTRPMRRQDIRRENEKAILLAAEKVFAEAGFGGATMQLIADLAGLPKANLHY' A
#
# COMPACT_ATOMS: atom_id res chain seq x y z
N MET A 1 14.20 -27.26 -9.24
CA MET A 1 12.82 -27.12 -8.74
C MET A 1 12.30 -25.78 -9.24
N THR A 2 11.40 -25.77 -10.21
CA THR A 2 10.83 -24.54 -10.76
C THR A 2 9.48 -24.30 -10.11
N GLU A 3 9.45 -23.42 -9.11
CA GLU A 3 8.20 -23.00 -8.47
C GLU A 3 7.41 -22.17 -9.47
N SER A 4 6.29 -22.72 -9.95
CA SER A 4 5.39 -22.03 -10.87
C SER A 4 4.54 -21.06 -10.06
N THR A 5 4.91 -19.78 -10.07
CA THR A 5 4.11 -18.69 -9.50
C THR A 5 2.79 -18.61 -10.27
N ARG A 6 1.74 -19.22 -9.71
CA ARG A 6 0.39 -19.03 -10.24
C ARG A 6 0.07 -17.53 -10.16
N PRO A 7 -0.49 -16.92 -11.22
CA PRO A 7 -0.87 -15.53 -11.17
C PRO A 7 -1.88 -15.33 -10.03
N MET A 8 -1.55 -14.41 -9.12
CA MET A 8 -2.43 -14.07 -8.00
C MET A 8 -3.78 -13.59 -8.53
N ARG A 9 -4.87 -13.97 -7.84
CA ARG A 9 -6.19 -13.49 -8.24
C ARG A 9 -6.25 -11.98 -7.95
N ARG A 10 -7.03 -11.25 -8.75
CA ARG A 10 -7.21 -9.79 -8.55
C ARG A 10 -7.63 -9.41 -7.12
N GLN A 11 -8.37 -10.29 -6.44
CA GLN A 11 -8.76 -10.11 -5.04
C GLN A 11 -7.56 -10.19 -4.08
N ASP A 12 -6.62 -11.09 -4.34
CA ASP A 12 -5.42 -11.26 -3.51
C ASP A 12 -4.49 -10.05 -3.67
N ILE A 13 -4.33 -9.54 -4.90
CA ILE A 13 -3.57 -8.30 -5.18
C ILE A 13 -4.18 -7.12 -4.43
N ARG A 14 -5.52 -7.01 -4.42
CA ARG A 14 -6.20 -5.93 -3.69
C ARG A 14 -5.94 -6.00 -2.19
N ARG A 15 -6.03 -7.19 -1.59
CA ARG A 15 -5.77 -7.39 -0.16
C ARG A 15 -4.32 -7.06 0.22
N GLU A 16 -3.37 -7.44 -0.62
CA GLU A 16 -1.95 -7.12 -0.38
C GLU A 16 -1.70 -5.62 -0.47
N ASN A 17 -2.28 -4.95 -1.48
CA ASN A 17 -2.20 -3.49 -1.60
C ASN A 17 -2.85 -2.79 -0.40
N GLU A 18 -4.02 -3.23 0.04
CA GLU A 18 -4.70 -2.67 1.21
C GLU A 18 -3.84 -2.80 2.47
N LYS A 19 -3.23 -3.98 2.69
CA LYS A 19 -2.30 -4.20 3.79
C LYS A 19 -1.09 -3.27 3.72
N ALA A 20 -0.50 -3.10 2.54
CA ALA A 20 0.63 -2.20 2.34
C ALA A 20 0.26 -0.73 2.62
N ILE A 21 -0.92 -0.29 2.15
CA ILE A 21 -1.45 1.06 2.38
C ILE A 21 -1.65 1.31 3.88
N LEU A 22 -2.26 0.36 4.61
CA LEU A 22 -2.50 0.51 6.04
C LEU A 22 -1.20 0.62 6.84
N LEU A 23 -0.21 -0.23 6.54
CA LEU A 23 1.11 -0.19 7.19
C LEU A 23 1.86 1.11 6.89
N ALA A 24 1.77 1.60 5.65
CA ALA A 24 2.36 2.87 5.27
C ALA A 24 1.65 4.05 5.95
N ALA A 25 0.32 4.03 5.99
CA ALA A 25 -0.47 5.07 6.64
C ALA A 25 -0.12 5.18 8.13
N GLU A 26 -0.06 4.06 8.84
CA GLU A 26 0.31 4.03 10.27
C GLU A 26 1.66 4.72 10.52
N LYS A 27 2.68 4.40 9.73
CA LYS A 27 4.01 5.02 9.82
C LYS A 27 3.98 6.51 9.51
N VAL A 28 3.33 6.90 8.40
CA VAL A 28 3.22 8.31 8.01
C VAL A 28 2.50 9.12 9.08
N PHE A 29 1.43 8.59 9.67
CA PHE A 29 0.73 9.27 10.77
C PHE A 29 1.60 9.37 12.02
N ALA A 30 2.35 8.32 12.36
CA ALA A 30 3.24 8.33 13.51
C ALA A 30 4.39 9.34 13.37
N GLU A 31 4.92 9.51 12.16
CA GLU A 31 6.08 10.38 11.89
C GLU A 31 5.69 11.83 11.58
N ALA A 32 4.67 12.05 10.75
CA ALA A 32 4.27 13.37 10.26
C ALA A 32 3.09 13.97 11.03
N GLY A 33 2.39 13.18 11.85
CA GLY A 33 1.15 13.58 12.50
C GLY A 33 -0.01 13.78 11.52
N PHE A 34 -1.20 14.12 12.04
CA PHE A 34 -2.41 14.24 11.21
C PHE A 34 -2.30 15.34 10.14
N GLY A 35 -1.69 16.49 10.46
CA GLY A 35 -1.57 17.62 9.54
C GLY A 35 -0.49 17.46 8.46
N GLY A 36 0.51 16.61 8.70
CA GLY A 36 1.61 16.34 7.76
C GLY A 36 1.41 15.07 6.94
N ALA A 37 0.53 14.17 7.36
CA ALA A 37 0.23 12.95 6.63
C ALA A 37 -0.54 13.25 5.34
N THR A 38 0.03 12.89 4.19
CA THR A 38 -0.63 13.05 2.88
C THR A 38 -0.76 11.72 2.16
N MET A 39 -1.77 11.58 1.30
CA MET A 39 -1.92 10.39 0.46
C MET A 39 -0.71 10.14 -0.46
N GLN A 40 0.04 11.19 -0.83
CA GLN A 40 1.26 11.01 -1.62
C GLN A 40 2.34 10.30 -0.80
N LEU A 41 2.59 10.74 0.44
CA LEU A 41 3.55 10.11 1.33
C LEU A 41 3.19 8.64 1.62
N ILE A 42 1.90 8.35 1.80
CA ILE A 42 1.43 6.98 2.02
C ILE A 42 1.66 6.12 0.78
N ALA A 43 1.38 6.64 -0.42
CA ALA A 43 1.60 5.93 -1.68
C ALA A 43 3.09 5.65 -1.93
N ASP A 44 3.93 6.66 -1.72
CA ASP A 44 5.38 6.56 -1.88
C ASP A 44 5.96 5.52 -0.90
N LEU A 45 5.51 5.54 0.36
CA LEU A 45 5.95 4.57 1.38
C LEU A 45 5.41 3.16 1.14
N ALA A 46 4.19 3.03 0.62
CA ALA A 46 3.61 1.74 0.24
C ALA A 46 4.21 1.17 -1.06
N GLY A 47 4.98 1.95 -1.81
CA GLY A 47 5.51 1.56 -3.12
C GLY A 47 4.43 1.38 -4.18
N LEU A 48 3.32 2.09 -4.04
CA LEU A 48 2.15 1.97 -4.92
C LEU A 48 1.91 3.29 -5.66
N PRO A 49 1.37 3.25 -6.89
CA PRO A 49 0.85 4.45 -7.53
C PRO A 49 -0.21 5.12 -6.64
N LYS A 50 -0.21 6.46 -6.53
CA LYS A 50 -1.21 7.18 -5.72
C LYS A 50 -2.65 6.83 -6.07
N ALA A 51 -2.93 6.56 -7.35
CA ALA A 51 -4.24 6.10 -7.79
C ALA A 51 -4.70 4.85 -7.01
N ASN A 52 -3.77 3.99 -6.58
CA ASN A 52 -4.04 2.79 -5.81
C ASN A 52 -4.66 3.00 -4.43
N LEU A 53 -4.61 4.21 -3.91
CA LEU A 53 -5.18 4.56 -2.61
C LEU A 53 -6.63 5.06 -2.72
N HIS A 54 -7.15 5.27 -3.93
CA HIS A 54 -8.49 5.83 -4.14
C HIS A 54 -9.62 4.78 -4.22
N TYR A 55 -9.30 3.49 -4.23
CA TYR A 55 -10.27 2.40 -4.40
C TYR A 55 -10.34 1.44 -3.22
#